data_AF-A0A5C5REL9-F1
#
_entry.id   AF-A0A5C5REL9-F1
#
_cell.length_a   1.000
_cell.length_b   1.000
_cell.length_c   1.000
_cell.angle_alpha   90.00
_cell.angle_beta   90.00
_cell.angle_gamma   90.00
#
_symmetry.space_group_name_H-M   'P 1'
#
loop_
_entity.id
_entity.type
_entity.pdbx_description
1 polymer ?
#
loop_
_entity_poly.entity_id
_entity_poly.type
_entity_poly.pdbx_seq_one_letter_code
_entity_poly.pdbx_strand_id
1 'polypeptide(L)'
;MLSDNDFHLHGKQHVPAPYDTPVQGGWTSVTGVSARPHEAQVNSSLAALGRSSNPYLRRAIVAAIVPTTDVDEWPTDELWIKERGDDADWLIFDHLENGQVVAACEHKPMHAPAQWSRASTAAFYDERAGQAIRNLANYQSTLNPYRHVLDQKTFTTNDLAAIEAPDPVYYFSKRSKNRGHEHGHLQHVIPQVLNYWHRHHVTIHILNDKHCSASELYKATGDPYGLQDALFPIHTTADTLNVIATRLKGVRLTSDEAQALTRVLDAMWIRGPERIDHSLDDEARRLISPAARWVGYHMDDVEWR
;
A
#
# COMPACT_ATOMS: atom_id res chain seq x y z
N MET A 1 5.88 10.33 32.49
CA MET A 1 7.30 10.19 32.14
C MET A 1 7.71 8.78 32.52
N LEU A 2 7.87 7.90 31.52
CA LEU A 2 8.63 6.67 31.68
C LEU A 2 9.91 6.91 30.88
N SER A 3 11.06 6.86 31.54
CA SER A 3 12.37 7.10 30.93
C SER A 3 12.79 5.91 30.08
N ASP A 4 13.42 6.17 28.93
CA ASP A 4 13.92 5.20 27.96
C ASP A 4 15.04 4.26 28.46
N ASN A 5 15.27 4.14 29.78
CA ASN A 5 16.41 3.42 30.37
C ASN A 5 16.10 2.05 31.01
N ASP A 6 14.87 1.51 30.89
CA ASP A 6 14.49 0.26 31.57
C ASP A 6 14.35 -1.00 30.66
N PHE A 7 14.86 -0.99 29.43
CA PHE A 7 14.81 -2.18 28.55
C PHE A 7 16.02 -3.12 28.64
N HIS A 8 16.78 -3.10 29.73
CA HIS A 8 17.64 -4.25 30.09
C HIS A 8 16.82 -5.31 30.86
N LEU A 9 15.86 -5.92 30.16
CA LEU A 9 15.02 -6.99 30.68
C LEU A 9 15.66 -8.36 30.41
N HIS A 10 16.56 -8.77 31.31
CA HIS A 10 16.89 -10.19 31.48
C HIS A 10 15.70 -10.89 32.16
N GLY A 11 14.75 -11.35 31.35
CA GLY A 11 13.60 -12.13 31.78
C GLY A 11 12.43 -11.94 30.81
N LYS A 12 11.82 -13.04 30.36
CA LYS A 12 10.62 -13.06 29.50
C LYS A 12 9.40 -12.47 30.24
N GLN A 13 9.37 -11.17 30.50
CA GLN A 13 8.16 -10.52 31.03
C GLN A 13 7.14 -10.39 29.90
N HIS A 14 5.99 -11.02 30.08
CA HIS A 14 4.85 -10.92 29.17
C HIS A 14 4.25 -9.51 29.29
N VAL A 15 4.48 -8.67 28.29
CA VAL A 15 3.77 -7.39 28.15
C VAL A 15 2.48 -7.63 27.37
N PRO A 16 1.29 -7.46 27.98
CA PRO A 16 0.03 -7.66 27.27
C PRO A 16 -0.21 -6.56 26.22
N ALA A 17 -0.93 -6.89 25.15
CA ALA A 17 -1.41 -5.91 24.17
C ALA A 17 -2.36 -4.90 24.85
N PRO A 18 -2.33 -3.63 24.43
CA PRO A 18 -3.18 -2.59 25.00
C PRO A 18 -4.62 -2.59 24.44
N TYR A 19 -5.01 -3.62 23.68
CA TYR A 19 -6.32 -3.77 23.06
C TYR A 19 -6.83 -5.20 23.22
N ASP A 20 -8.16 -5.34 23.29
CA ASP A 20 -8.81 -6.61 23.56
C ASP A 20 -8.85 -7.56 22.36
N THR A 21 -8.66 -7.04 21.13
CA THR A 21 -8.76 -7.85 19.90
C THR A 21 -7.75 -7.35 18.88
N PRO A 22 -6.70 -8.13 18.53
CA PRO A 22 -5.74 -7.74 17.49
C PRO A 22 -6.34 -7.71 16.09
N VAL A 23 -5.62 -7.08 15.15
CA VAL A 23 -5.86 -7.32 13.72
C VAL A 23 -5.62 -8.81 13.44
N GLN A 24 -6.58 -9.47 12.78
CA GLN A 24 -6.46 -10.89 12.48
C GLN A 24 -5.20 -11.18 11.66
N GLY A 25 -4.53 -12.27 11.98
CA GLY A 25 -3.44 -12.81 11.18
C GLY A 25 -3.37 -14.33 11.28
N GLY A 26 -2.32 -14.89 10.67
CA GLY A 26 -2.11 -16.35 10.67
C GLY A 26 -1.67 -16.92 12.02
N TRP A 27 -1.04 -16.12 12.87
CA TRP A 27 -0.50 -16.51 14.17
C TRP A 27 -0.56 -15.32 15.14
N THR A 28 -0.87 -15.58 16.40
CA THR A 28 -0.89 -14.56 17.47
C THR A 28 0.20 -14.83 18.49
N SER A 29 0.93 -13.80 18.90
CA SER A 29 1.94 -13.92 19.95
C SER A 29 1.28 -14.11 21.32
N VAL A 30 2.07 -14.54 22.30
CA VAL A 30 1.69 -14.50 23.73
C VAL A 30 1.39 -13.09 24.25
N THR A 31 1.78 -12.04 23.52
CA THR A 31 1.47 -10.65 23.85
C THR A 31 0.16 -10.16 23.22
N GLY A 32 -0.50 -10.97 22.38
CA GLY A 32 -1.75 -10.58 21.71
C GLY A 32 -1.54 -9.77 20.42
N VAL A 33 -0.35 -9.78 19.84
CA VAL A 33 -0.02 -9.13 18.56
C VAL A 33 0.05 -10.20 17.46
N SER A 34 -0.43 -9.90 16.25
CA SER A 34 -0.37 -10.84 15.14
C SER A 34 0.97 -10.79 14.41
N ALA A 35 1.61 -11.94 14.15
CA ALA A 35 2.89 -12.05 13.42
C ALA A 35 2.80 -11.61 11.96
N ARG A 36 1.64 -11.88 11.36
CA ARG A 36 1.36 -11.66 9.94
C ARG A 36 -0.05 -11.12 9.81
N PRO A 37 -0.28 -9.85 10.21
CA PRO A 37 -1.60 -9.24 10.10
C PRO A 37 -2.10 -9.32 8.66
N HIS A 38 -3.35 -9.73 8.48
CA HIS A 38 -3.97 -9.81 7.16
C HIS A 38 -4.09 -8.41 6.57
N GLU A 39 -3.50 -8.19 5.40
CA GLU A 39 -3.50 -6.89 4.71
C GLU A 39 -4.90 -6.31 4.55
N ALA A 40 -5.86 -7.13 4.13
CA ALA A 40 -7.25 -6.70 3.99
C ALA A 40 -7.85 -6.16 5.31
N GLN A 41 -7.47 -6.72 6.46
CA GLN A 41 -7.95 -6.23 7.76
C GLN A 41 -7.21 -4.98 8.22
N VAL A 42 -5.91 -4.86 7.96
CA VAL A 42 -5.17 -3.60 8.19
C VAL A 42 -5.83 -2.49 7.39
N ASN A 43 -6.07 -2.72 6.09
CA ASN A 43 -6.64 -1.74 5.19
C ASN A 43 -8.06 -1.34 5.61
N SER A 44 -8.92 -2.32 5.96
CA SER A 44 -10.27 -2.05 6.47
C SER A 44 -10.26 -1.31 7.81
N SER A 45 -9.37 -1.68 8.75
CA SER A 45 -9.25 -1.02 10.06
C SER A 45 -8.81 0.44 9.93
N LEU A 46 -7.82 0.70 9.06
CA LEU A 46 -7.35 2.06 8.80
C LEU A 46 -8.44 2.90 8.11
N ALA A 47 -9.14 2.32 7.13
CA ALA A 47 -10.27 2.98 6.46
C ALA A 47 -11.43 3.29 7.43
N ALA A 48 -11.67 2.44 8.44
CA ALA A 48 -12.67 2.70 9.47
C ALA A 48 -12.27 3.88 10.36
N LEU A 49 -11.00 4.02 10.74
CA LEU A 49 -10.50 5.19 11.49
C LEU A 49 -10.58 6.47 10.64
N GLY A 50 -10.29 6.35 9.34
CA GLY A 50 -10.49 7.42 8.36
C GLY A 50 -11.96 7.76 8.08
N ARG A 51 -12.91 7.04 8.70
CA ARG A 51 -14.36 7.34 8.71
C ARG A 51 -14.86 7.68 10.12
N SER A 52 -13.96 7.90 11.08
CA SER A 52 -14.34 8.24 12.45
C SER A 52 -15.19 9.52 12.49
N SER A 53 -16.14 9.56 13.43
CA SER A 53 -16.90 10.77 13.76
C SER A 53 -16.03 11.86 14.40
N ASN A 54 -14.85 11.51 14.91
CA ASN A 54 -13.88 12.48 15.42
C ASN A 54 -13.09 13.10 14.25
N PRO A 55 -13.29 14.40 13.97
CA PRO A 55 -12.70 15.05 12.80
C PRO A 55 -11.17 15.10 12.86
N TYR A 56 -10.58 15.17 14.06
CA TYR A 56 -9.12 15.18 14.23
C TYR A 56 -8.51 13.83 13.89
N LEU A 57 -9.11 12.74 14.37
CA LEU A 57 -8.68 11.38 14.03
C LEU A 57 -8.84 11.13 12.53
N ARG A 58 -10.01 11.46 11.97
CA ARG A 58 -10.28 11.33 10.54
C ARG A 58 -9.23 12.05 9.70
N ARG A 59 -8.95 13.34 9.98
CA ARG A 59 -7.91 14.11 9.26
C ARG A 59 -6.52 13.55 9.43
N ALA A 60 -6.16 13.11 10.64
CA ALA A 60 -4.85 12.51 10.88
C ALA A 60 -4.62 11.27 10.02
N ILE A 61 -5.63 10.39 9.90
CA ILE A 61 -5.55 9.19 9.07
C ILE A 61 -5.50 9.53 7.58
N VAL A 62 -6.37 10.43 7.09
CA VAL A 62 -6.36 10.84 5.68
C VAL A 62 -5.00 11.45 5.31
N ALA A 63 -4.51 12.39 6.12
CA ALA A 63 -3.19 13.00 5.91
C ALA A 63 -2.06 11.98 5.88
N ALA A 64 -2.12 10.95 6.73
CA ALA A 64 -1.07 9.96 6.83
C ALA A 64 -1.03 9.03 5.62
N ILE A 65 -2.18 8.75 5.00
CA ILE A 65 -2.29 7.90 3.81
C ILE A 65 -1.87 8.66 2.53
N VAL A 66 -2.05 9.98 2.50
CA VAL A 66 -1.71 10.85 1.36
C VAL A 66 -0.92 12.11 1.76
N PRO A 67 0.29 11.96 2.32
CA PRO A 67 0.99 13.04 3.03
C PRO A 67 1.43 14.23 2.17
N THR A 68 1.59 14.04 0.85
CA THR A 68 1.96 15.12 -0.08
C THR A 68 0.76 15.86 -0.67
N THR A 69 -0.45 15.56 -0.20
CA THR A 69 -1.68 16.23 -0.62
C THR A 69 -2.11 17.20 0.46
N ASP A 70 -2.54 18.42 0.10
CA ASP A 70 -3.01 19.41 1.07
C ASP A 70 -4.42 19.08 1.56
N VAL A 71 -4.47 18.12 2.48
CA VAL A 71 -5.70 17.66 3.11
C VAL A 71 -6.34 18.72 4.00
N ASP A 72 -5.61 19.79 4.34
CA ASP A 72 -6.15 20.82 5.23
C ASP A 72 -7.06 21.79 4.48
N GLU A 73 -6.84 21.95 3.17
CA GLU A 73 -7.72 22.65 2.23
C GLU A 73 -9.02 21.89 1.94
N TRP A 74 -9.11 20.60 2.28
CA TRP A 74 -10.29 19.77 2.02
C TRP A 74 -11.38 19.92 3.08
N PRO A 75 -12.68 19.94 2.69
CA PRO A 75 -13.79 20.00 3.64
C PRO A 75 -13.76 18.81 4.61
N THR A 76 -13.75 19.09 5.92
CA THR A 76 -13.40 18.11 6.94
C THR A 76 -14.41 16.99 7.12
N ASP A 77 -15.70 17.31 6.99
CA ASP A 77 -16.83 16.43 7.29
C ASP A 77 -17.23 15.52 6.12
N GLU A 78 -16.50 15.62 5.03
CA GLU A 78 -16.92 15.10 3.72
C GLU A 78 -15.92 14.12 3.10
N LEU A 79 -14.78 13.92 3.75
CA LEU A 79 -13.77 12.95 3.33
C LEU A 79 -14.11 11.57 3.87
N TRP A 80 -14.16 10.58 2.99
CA TRP A 80 -14.30 9.18 3.38
C TRP A 80 -13.25 8.31 2.69
N ILE A 81 -12.75 7.34 3.47
CA ILE A 81 -11.85 6.32 2.98
C ILE A 81 -12.65 5.05 2.72
N LYS A 82 -12.56 4.54 1.48
CA LYS A 82 -13.09 3.22 1.12
C LYS A 82 -11.95 2.22 1.01
N GLU A 83 -12.07 1.10 1.72
CA GLU A 83 -11.24 -0.08 1.47
C GLU A 83 -11.71 -0.80 0.19
N ARG A 84 -10.77 -1.18 -0.68
CA ARG A 84 -11.05 -1.92 -1.93
C ARG A 84 -12.22 -1.35 -2.75
N GLY A 85 -11.99 -0.20 -3.38
CA GLY A 85 -12.68 0.16 -4.61
C GLY A 85 -11.70 0.00 -5.75
N ASP A 86 -12.08 -0.72 -6.81
CA ASP A 86 -11.36 -0.67 -8.08
C ASP A 86 -9.86 -1.10 -7.99
N ASP A 87 -9.62 -2.10 -7.15
CA ASP A 87 -8.37 -2.79 -6.83
C ASP A 87 -7.38 -2.05 -5.88
N ALA A 88 -7.48 -0.73 -5.65
CA ALA A 88 -6.57 0.00 -4.76
C ALA A 88 -6.82 -0.30 -3.27
N ASP A 89 -5.79 -0.21 -2.45
CA ASP A 89 -5.91 -0.47 -1.00
C ASP A 89 -6.81 0.57 -0.31
N TRP A 90 -6.58 1.85 -0.60
CA TRP A 90 -7.40 2.95 -0.10
C TRP A 90 -7.72 3.98 -1.19
N LEU A 91 -9.00 4.34 -1.30
CA LEU A 91 -9.47 5.48 -2.08
C LEU A 91 -10.03 6.55 -1.14
N ILE A 92 -9.66 7.80 -1.38
CA ILE A 92 -10.19 8.96 -0.68
C ILE A 92 -11.11 9.71 -1.62
N PHE A 93 -12.30 10.00 -1.13
CA PHE A 93 -13.36 10.63 -1.87
C PHE A 93 -13.76 11.96 -1.25
N ASP A 94 -14.14 12.92 -2.10
CA ASP A 94 -14.79 14.16 -1.70
C ASP A 94 -16.30 14.05 -1.98
N HIS A 95 -17.13 14.25 -0.94
CA HIS A 95 -18.58 14.22 -1.06
C HIS A 95 -19.17 15.45 -1.78
N LEU A 96 -18.48 16.60 -1.80
CA LEU A 96 -18.96 17.81 -2.50
C LEU A 96 -18.99 17.63 -4.02
N GLU A 97 -18.05 16.84 -4.56
CA GLU A 97 -17.90 16.61 -6.00
C GLU A 97 -18.54 15.28 -6.44
N ASN A 98 -19.76 14.99 -5.95
CA ASN A 98 -20.52 13.77 -6.31
C ASN A 98 -19.80 12.45 -5.99
N GLY A 99 -18.94 12.41 -4.96
CA GLY A 99 -18.17 11.20 -4.62
C GLY A 99 -17.05 10.94 -5.62
N GLN A 100 -16.38 12.00 -6.08
CA GLN A 100 -15.17 11.91 -6.88
C GLN A 100 -13.99 11.42 -6.04
N VAL A 101 -13.15 10.56 -6.62
CA VAL A 101 -11.87 10.18 -6.02
C VAL A 101 -10.92 11.37 -6.13
N VAL A 102 -10.38 11.82 -4.99
CA VAL A 102 -9.43 12.95 -4.93
C VAL A 102 -7.99 12.49 -4.71
N ALA A 103 -7.80 11.31 -4.12
CA ALA A 103 -6.51 10.67 -4.00
C ALA A 103 -6.67 9.15 -3.76
N ALA A 104 -5.60 8.41 -3.97
CA ALA A 104 -5.53 6.99 -3.67
C ALA A 104 -4.19 6.63 -3.03
N CYS A 105 -4.17 5.51 -2.31
CA CYS A 105 -2.94 4.96 -1.76
C CYS A 105 -2.90 3.44 -1.90
N GLU A 106 -1.73 2.94 -2.29
CA GLU A 106 -1.40 1.52 -2.39
C GLU A 106 -0.42 1.13 -1.27
N HIS A 107 -0.73 0.08 -0.52
CA HIS A 107 0.09 -0.42 0.57
C HIS A 107 1.01 -1.56 0.10
N LYS A 108 2.31 -1.38 0.25
CA LYS A 108 3.35 -2.34 -0.13
C LYS A 108 4.41 -2.48 0.99
N PRO A 109 4.06 -3.13 2.11
CA PRO A 109 5.03 -3.38 3.17
C PRO A 109 6.13 -4.34 2.72
N MET A 110 7.17 -4.52 3.54
CA MET A 110 8.46 -5.09 3.12
C MET A 110 8.36 -6.39 2.30
N HIS A 111 7.52 -7.34 2.72
CA HIS A 111 7.40 -8.64 2.06
C HIS A 111 6.26 -8.71 1.03
N ALA A 112 5.48 -7.64 0.86
CA ALA A 112 4.43 -7.61 -0.14
C ALA A 112 5.04 -7.51 -1.55
N PRO A 113 4.70 -8.42 -2.48
CA PRO A 113 5.17 -8.32 -3.85
C PRO A 113 4.54 -7.11 -4.54
N ALA A 114 5.27 -6.54 -5.51
CA ALA A 114 4.68 -5.59 -6.44
C ALA A 114 3.56 -6.30 -7.23
N GLN A 115 2.40 -5.67 -7.31
CA GLN A 115 1.23 -6.26 -7.93
C GLN A 115 1.05 -5.71 -9.35
N TRP A 116 0.82 -6.63 -10.28
CA TRP A 116 0.64 -6.31 -11.70
C TRP A 116 -0.82 -6.56 -12.06
N SER A 117 -1.44 -5.59 -12.72
CA SER A 117 -2.84 -5.64 -13.13
C SER A 117 -2.96 -5.73 -14.64
N ARG A 118 -4.08 -6.28 -15.09
CA ARG A 118 -4.42 -6.30 -16.52
C ARG A 118 -4.88 -4.91 -16.92
N ALA A 119 -4.40 -4.45 -18.08
CA ALA A 119 -4.87 -3.22 -18.68
C ALA A 119 -5.08 -3.41 -20.17
N SER A 120 -6.06 -2.67 -20.71
CA SER A 120 -6.14 -2.51 -22.15
C SER A 120 -4.95 -1.70 -22.63
N THR A 121 -4.46 -2.00 -23.83
CA THR A 121 -3.42 -1.20 -24.45
C THR A 121 -3.84 0.24 -24.75
N ALA A 122 -5.14 0.53 -24.78
CA ALA A 122 -5.65 1.89 -24.89
C ALA A 122 -5.07 2.83 -23.82
N ALA A 123 -4.81 2.33 -22.61
CA ALA A 123 -4.25 3.10 -21.50
C ALA A 123 -2.87 3.72 -21.81
N PHE A 124 -2.13 3.18 -22.79
CA PHE A 124 -0.77 3.59 -23.15
C PHE A 124 -0.66 4.44 -24.40
N TYR A 125 -1.77 4.55 -25.13
CA TYR A 125 -1.89 5.43 -26.28
C TYR A 125 -2.80 6.62 -26.00
N ASP A 126 -3.37 6.70 -24.80
CA ASP A 126 -3.94 7.94 -24.26
C ASP A 126 -2.84 9.02 -24.20
N GLU A 127 -3.16 10.23 -24.67
CA GLU A 127 -2.27 11.40 -24.63
C GLU A 127 -1.74 11.66 -23.21
N ARG A 128 -2.52 11.29 -22.19
CA ARG A 128 -2.14 11.48 -20.79
C ARG A 128 -1.06 10.50 -20.33
N ALA A 129 -0.89 9.34 -20.96
CA ALA A 129 0.07 8.32 -20.52
C ALA A 129 1.50 8.86 -20.37
N GLY A 130 1.85 9.88 -21.14
CA GLY A 130 3.17 10.53 -21.08
C GLY A 130 3.43 11.27 -19.77
N GLN A 131 2.37 11.60 -19.03
CA GLN A 131 2.46 12.21 -17.71
C GLN A 131 2.86 11.20 -16.63
N ALA A 132 2.47 9.93 -16.76
CA ALA A 132 2.70 8.88 -15.77
C ALA A 132 3.94 8.03 -16.04
N ILE A 133 4.37 7.95 -17.30
CA ILE A 133 5.45 7.06 -17.73
C ILE A 133 6.67 7.88 -18.19
N ARG A 134 7.79 7.71 -17.48
CA ARG A 134 9.13 8.09 -17.94
C ARG A 134 9.51 7.24 -19.15
N ASN A 135 10.04 7.88 -20.18
CA ASN A 135 10.42 7.25 -21.45
C ASN A 135 9.25 6.57 -22.18
N LEU A 136 8.06 7.18 -22.16
CA LEU A 136 6.87 6.67 -22.87
C LEU A 136 7.19 6.24 -24.32
N ALA A 137 8.01 7.00 -25.05
CA ALA A 137 8.38 6.66 -26.43
C ALA A 137 9.10 5.30 -26.54
N ASN A 138 10.01 4.98 -25.61
CA ASN A 138 10.70 3.69 -25.58
C ASN A 138 9.75 2.56 -25.17
N TYR A 139 8.80 2.87 -24.28
CA TYR A 139 7.77 1.92 -23.89
C TYR A 139 6.85 1.58 -25.07
N GLN A 140 6.33 2.60 -25.76
CA GLN A 140 5.48 2.44 -26.93
C GLN A 140 6.23 1.76 -28.08
N SER A 141 7.51 2.06 -28.32
CA SER A 141 8.29 1.36 -29.34
C SER A 141 8.45 -0.13 -29.05
N THR A 142 8.51 -0.52 -27.76
CA THR A 142 8.53 -1.93 -27.32
C THR A 142 7.18 -2.62 -27.53
N LEU A 143 6.07 -1.91 -27.30
CA LEU A 143 4.71 -2.47 -27.48
C LEU A 143 4.23 -2.47 -28.93
N ASN A 144 4.65 -1.50 -29.75
CA ASN A 144 4.16 -1.28 -31.11
C ASN A 144 4.20 -2.53 -32.02
N PRO A 145 5.28 -3.35 -32.03
CA PRO A 145 5.33 -4.58 -32.83
C PRO A 145 4.19 -5.55 -32.48
N TYR A 146 3.78 -5.57 -31.22
CA TYR A 146 2.76 -6.49 -30.70
C TYR A 146 1.35 -5.89 -30.69
N ARG A 147 1.18 -4.62 -31.09
CA ARG A 147 -0.11 -3.92 -31.03
C ARG A 147 -1.26 -4.68 -31.71
N HIS A 148 -0.96 -5.41 -32.78
CA HIS A 148 -1.94 -6.18 -33.53
C HIS A 148 -2.47 -7.40 -32.76
N VAL A 149 -1.70 -7.98 -31.84
CA VAL A 149 -2.07 -9.12 -30.98
C VAL A 149 -2.49 -8.70 -29.57
N LEU A 150 -2.07 -7.52 -29.13
CA LEU A 150 -2.52 -6.92 -27.89
C LEU A 150 -4.04 -6.73 -27.89
N ASP A 151 -4.69 -6.98 -26.74
CA ASP A 151 -6.15 -6.95 -26.55
C ASP A 151 -6.97 -7.97 -27.38
N GLN A 152 -6.34 -8.87 -28.14
CA GLN A 152 -7.04 -9.97 -28.80
C GLN A 152 -7.56 -11.02 -27.80
N LYS A 153 -8.77 -11.53 -28.05
CA LYS A 153 -9.36 -12.61 -27.24
C LYS A 153 -8.76 -13.99 -27.56
N THR A 154 -8.22 -14.16 -28.76
CA THR A 154 -7.67 -15.40 -29.32
C THR A 154 -6.41 -15.07 -30.11
N PHE A 155 -5.37 -15.90 -30.02
CA PHE A 155 -4.10 -15.74 -30.72
C PHE A 155 -3.65 -17.09 -31.31
N THR A 156 -2.75 -17.04 -32.28
CA THR A 156 -2.17 -18.20 -32.95
C THR A 156 -0.88 -18.67 -32.28
N THR A 157 -0.42 -19.88 -32.62
CA THR A 157 0.90 -20.38 -32.19
C THR A 157 2.05 -19.51 -32.70
N ASN A 158 1.89 -18.86 -33.86
CA ASN A 158 2.89 -17.95 -34.40
C ASN A 158 2.96 -16.65 -33.58
N ASP A 159 1.82 -16.16 -33.09
CA ASP A 159 1.77 -14.98 -32.21
C ASP A 159 2.49 -15.26 -30.88
N LEU A 160 2.34 -16.48 -30.34
CA LEU A 160 3.09 -16.93 -29.16
C LEU A 160 4.59 -17.00 -29.41
N ALA A 161 5.02 -17.60 -30.52
CA ALA A 161 6.44 -17.72 -30.87
C ALA A 161 7.10 -16.33 -31.07
N ALA A 162 6.35 -15.36 -31.59
CA ALA A 162 6.82 -13.97 -31.73
C ALA A 162 6.99 -13.25 -30.37
N ILE A 163 6.20 -13.61 -29.36
CA ILE A 163 6.26 -13.04 -28.00
C ILE A 163 7.24 -13.81 -27.10
N GLU A 164 7.57 -15.07 -27.40
CA GLU A 164 8.52 -15.91 -26.66
C GLU A 164 9.97 -15.83 -27.16
N ALA A 165 10.22 -15.08 -28.24
CA ALA A 165 11.57 -14.67 -28.63
C ALA A 165 12.27 -13.95 -27.45
N PRO A 166 13.61 -13.95 -27.34
CA PRO A 166 14.33 -13.83 -26.06
C PRO A 166 14.15 -12.54 -25.22
N ASP A 167 13.22 -11.63 -25.56
CA ASP A 167 13.05 -10.37 -24.84
C ASP A 167 11.67 -9.65 -24.92
N PRO A 168 10.50 -10.33 -24.72
CA PRO A 168 9.40 -9.61 -24.04
C PRO A 168 8.46 -10.52 -23.23
N VAL A 169 8.93 -11.22 -22.19
CA VAL A 169 8.04 -12.04 -21.33
C VAL A 169 7.34 -11.20 -20.24
N TYR A 170 7.80 -9.96 -19.99
CA TYR A 170 7.39 -9.19 -18.80
C TYR A 170 6.04 -8.47 -18.93
N TYR A 171 5.65 -8.11 -20.16
CA TYR A 171 4.38 -7.40 -20.41
C TYR A 171 3.17 -8.31 -20.54
N PHE A 172 3.35 -9.63 -20.48
CA PHE A 172 2.31 -10.57 -20.83
C PHE A 172 2.10 -11.58 -19.71
N SER A 173 0.91 -11.58 -19.10
CA SER A 173 0.52 -12.69 -18.24
C SER A 173 -0.15 -13.80 -19.06
N LYS A 174 0.36 -15.02 -18.97
CA LYS A 174 -0.40 -16.22 -19.31
C LYS A 174 -1.25 -16.60 -18.11
N ARG A 175 -2.58 -16.64 -18.26
CA ARG A 175 -3.42 -17.37 -17.31
C ARG A 175 -4.10 -18.52 -18.04
N SER A 176 -3.73 -19.77 -17.70
CA SER A 176 -4.63 -20.89 -17.89
C SER A 176 -5.80 -20.65 -16.94
N LYS A 177 -6.98 -20.28 -17.45
CA LYS A 177 -8.17 -20.32 -16.60
C LYS A 177 -8.43 -21.81 -16.32
N ASN A 178 -8.48 -22.17 -15.03
CA ASN A 178 -9.17 -23.32 -14.45
C ASN A 178 -9.36 -24.59 -15.31
N ARG A 179 -8.79 -25.72 -14.85
CA ARG A 179 -9.26 -27.10 -15.10
C ARG A 179 -10.14 -27.27 -16.36
N GLY A 180 -9.54 -27.43 -17.54
CA GLY A 180 -10.22 -28.06 -18.69
C GLY A 180 -10.47 -27.24 -19.96
N HIS A 181 -9.99 -26.00 -20.09
CA HIS A 181 -10.07 -25.28 -21.37
C HIS A 181 -8.70 -24.76 -21.85
N GLU A 182 -8.25 -25.31 -22.98
CA GLU A 182 -6.90 -25.18 -23.57
C GLU A 182 -6.61 -23.85 -24.29
N HIS A 183 -7.34 -22.77 -24.00
CA HIS A 183 -7.14 -21.48 -24.67
C HIS A 183 -6.84 -20.40 -23.62
N GLY A 184 -5.55 -20.19 -23.34
CA GLY A 184 -5.10 -19.05 -22.54
C GLY A 184 -5.47 -17.73 -23.22
N HIS A 185 -5.53 -16.64 -22.46
CA HIS A 185 -5.57 -15.27 -23.00
C HIS A 185 -4.19 -14.63 -22.78
N LEU A 186 -3.56 -14.10 -23.82
CA LEU A 186 -2.41 -13.22 -23.69
C LEU A 186 -2.96 -11.85 -23.37
N GLN A 187 -2.60 -11.32 -22.20
CA GLN A 187 -3.06 -10.00 -21.78
C GLN A 187 -1.89 -9.18 -21.28
N HIS A 188 -1.89 -7.92 -21.73
CA HIS A 188 -0.96 -6.92 -21.28
C HIS A 188 -1.10 -6.71 -19.77
N VAL A 189 0.02 -6.77 -19.04
CA VAL A 189 0.07 -6.49 -17.60
C VAL A 189 0.97 -5.32 -17.31
N ILE A 190 0.53 -4.52 -16.34
CA ILE A 190 1.10 -3.22 -16.03
C ILE A 190 1.18 -3.06 -14.52
N PRO A 191 2.04 -2.18 -13.99
CA PRO A 191 2.00 -1.81 -12.59
C PRO A 191 0.59 -1.42 -12.19
N GLN A 192 0.05 -2.05 -11.15
CA GLN A 192 -1.33 -1.84 -10.74
C GLN A 192 -1.64 -0.36 -10.43
N VAL A 193 -0.69 0.36 -9.85
CA VAL A 193 -0.78 1.81 -9.60
C VAL A 193 -0.98 2.64 -10.86
N LEU A 194 -0.44 2.20 -12.01
CA LEU A 194 -0.63 2.89 -13.28
C LEU A 194 -2.06 2.70 -13.81
N ASN A 195 -2.68 1.55 -13.54
CA ASN A 195 -4.08 1.31 -13.88
C ASN A 195 -5.00 2.24 -13.09
N TYR A 196 -4.69 2.50 -11.81
CA TYR A 196 -5.45 3.44 -10.99
C TYR A 196 -5.33 4.87 -11.47
N TRP A 197 -4.09 5.27 -11.74
CA TRP A 197 -3.84 6.59 -12.27
C TRP A 197 -4.60 6.79 -13.59
N HIS A 198 -4.61 5.79 -14.47
CA HIS A 198 -5.37 5.88 -15.72
C HIS A 198 -6.89 5.96 -15.50
N ARG A 199 -7.42 5.28 -14.48
CA ARG A 199 -8.86 5.28 -14.18
C ARG A 199 -9.33 6.58 -13.50
N HIS A 200 -8.55 7.12 -12.58
CA HIS A 200 -8.98 8.20 -11.69
C HIS A 200 -8.28 9.53 -11.97
N HIS A 201 -7.13 9.52 -12.65
CA HIS A 201 -6.31 10.70 -12.93
C HIS A 201 -5.93 11.53 -11.69
N VAL A 202 -5.74 10.85 -10.56
CA VAL A 202 -5.27 11.45 -9.31
C VAL A 202 -3.87 10.95 -8.95
N THR A 203 -3.19 11.66 -8.06
CA THR A 203 -1.95 11.18 -7.46
C THR A 203 -2.21 9.87 -6.71
N ILE A 204 -1.38 8.86 -6.98
CA ILE A 204 -1.45 7.53 -6.35
C ILE A 204 -0.29 7.41 -5.40
N HIS A 205 -0.53 7.63 -4.11
CA HIS A 205 0.51 7.45 -3.11
C HIS A 205 0.83 5.98 -2.92
N ILE A 206 2.06 5.67 -2.56
CA ILE A 206 2.49 4.29 -2.28
C ILE A 206 3.15 4.27 -0.92
N LEU A 207 2.53 3.59 0.03
CA LEU A 207 3.11 3.27 1.31
C LEU A 207 4.05 2.07 1.12
N ASN A 208 5.36 2.31 1.05
CA ASN A 208 6.37 1.31 0.73
C ASN A 208 7.55 1.34 1.71
N ASP A 209 7.70 0.26 2.49
CA ASP A 209 8.79 0.11 3.45
C ASP A 209 10.09 -0.44 2.85
N LYS A 210 10.14 -0.66 1.53
CA LYS A 210 11.37 -1.10 0.83
C LYS A 210 12.36 0.05 0.59
N HIS A 211 11.98 1.30 0.83
CA HIS A 211 12.77 2.51 0.57
C HIS A 211 13.29 2.57 -0.87
N CYS A 212 12.42 2.25 -1.82
CA CYS A 212 12.71 2.36 -3.23
C CYS A 212 11.60 3.17 -3.91
N SER A 213 11.94 3.83 -5.02
CA SER A 213 10.99 4.55 -5.86
C SER A 213 9.92 3.61 -6.43
N ALA A 214 8.81 4.17 -6.91
CA ALA A 214 7.78 3.40 -7.60
C ALA A 214 8.39 2.64 -8.80
N SER A 215 9.29 3.28 -9.54
CA SER A 215 9.97 2.64 -10.68
C SER A 215 10.81 1.44 -10.25
N GLU A 216 11.55 1.55 -9.15
CA GLU A 216 12.36 0.45 -8.63
C GLU A 216 11.49 -0.67 -8.04
N LEU A 217 10.39 -0.32 -7.36
CA LEU A 217 9.43 -1.27 -6.82
C LEU A 217 8.80 -2.13 -7.92
N TYR A 218 8.44 -1.51 -9.04
CA TYR A 218 7.83 -2.15 -10.20
C TYR A 218 8.84 -2.51 -11.30
N LYS A 219 10.14 -2.47 -11.02
CA LYS A 219 11.16 -2.81 -12.00
C LYS A 219 11.12 -4.30 -12.31
N ALA A 220 10.69 -4.68 -13.51
CA ALA A 220 11.05 -5.98 -14.07
C ALA A 220 12.46 -5.91 -14.67
N THR A 221 13.18 -7.03 -14.67
CA THR A 221 14.53 -7.11 -15.24
C THR A 221 14.49 -6.69 -16.72
N GLY A 222 15.16 -5.59 -17.08
CA GLY A 222 15.21 -5.08 -18.46
C GLY A 222 14.14 -4.06 -18.86
N ASP A 223 13.31 -3.57 -17.93
CA ASP A 223 12.24 -2.63 -18.27
C ASP A 223 12.75 -1.27 -18.83
N PRO A 224 12.27 -0.81 -20.00
CA PRO A 224 12.65 0.44 -20.65
C PRO A 224 11.89 1.68 -20.13
N TYR A 225 10.94 1.51 -19.20
CA TYR A 225 10.05 2.57 -18.74
C TYR A 225 10.12 2.75 -17.23
N GLY A 226 10.04 4.00 -16.79
CA GLY A 226 9.93 4.36 -15.38
C GLY A 226 8.56 4.93 -15.08
N LEU A 227 8.12 4.86 -13.83
CA LEU A 227 6.99 5.62 -13.32
C LEU A 227 7.43 7.01 -12.87
N GLN A 228 6.57 8.00 -13.03
CA GLN A 228 6.84 9.39 -12.67
C GLN A 228 6.64 9.63 -11.18
N ASP A 229 7.71 9.90 -10.44
CA ASP A 229 7.68 9.92 -8.97
C ASP A 229 6.69 10.96 -8.40
N ALA A 230 6.45 12.08 -9.10
CA ALA A 230 5.48 13.10 -8.69
C ALA A 230 4.02 12.62 -8.69
N LEU A 231 3.69 11.63 -9.52
CA LEU A 231 2.34 11.02 -9.59
C LEU A 231 2.23 9.75 -8.75
N PHE A 232 3.38 9.16 -8.40
CA PHE A 232 3.50 7.96 -7.59
C PHE A 232 4.40 8.19 -6.36
N PRO A 233 4.10 9.19 -5.51
CA PRO A 233 4.95 9.53 -4.39
C PRO A 233 5.04 8.36 -3.42
N ILE A 234 6.25 8.08 -2.96
CA ILE A 234 6.54 7.04 -1.98
C ILE A 234 6.59 7.66 -0.59
N HIS A 235 5.96 7.00 0.38
CA HIS A 235 6.15 7.25 1.80
C HIS A 235 6.23 5.92 2.56
N THR A 236 6.71 5.95 3.79
CA THR A 236 6.95 4.75 4.61
C THR A 236 5.93 4.60 5.73
N THR A 237 5.92 3.45 6.39
CA THR A 237 5.18 3.27 7.64
C THR A 237 5.63 4.29 8.69
N ALA A 238 6.93 4.63 8.76
CA ALA A 238 7.42 5.66 9.67
C ALA A 238 6.83 7.05 9.35
N ASP A 239 6.82 7.44 8.08
CA ASP A 239 6.21 8.72 7.66
C ASP A 239 4.74 8.78 8.04
N THR A 240 4.01 7.69 7.80
CA THR A 240 2.60 7.54 8.18
C THR A 240 2.41 7.76 9.69
N LEU A 241 3.22 7.10 10.52
CA LEU A 241 3.14 7.18 11.97
C LEU A 241 3.51 8.57 12.51
N ASN A 242 4.54 9.20 11.95
CA ASN A 242 4.96 10.57 12.31
C ASN A 242 3.88 11.60 11.97
N VAL A 243 3.21 11.48 10.82
CA VAL A 243 2.09 12.35 10.44
C VAL A 243 0.93 12.19 11.42
N ILE A 244 0.57 10.95 11.79
CA ILE A 244 -0.50 10.70 12.77
C ILE A 244 -0.13 11.31 14.12
N ALA A 245 1.08 11.07 14.63
CA ALA A 245 1.55 11.57 15.91
C ALA A 245 1.53 13.10 15.97
N THR A 246 2.04 13.74 14.92
CA THR A 246 2.06 15.20 14.80
C THR A 246 0.65 15.77 14.81
N ARG A 247 -0.27 15.21 14.01
CA ARG A 247 -1.65 15.72 13.87
C ARG A 247 -2.54 15.43 15.08
N LEU A 248 -2.25 14.38 15.84
CA LEU A 248 -2.98 14.05 17.07
C LEU A 248 -2.36 14.65 18.33
N LYS A 249 -1.29 15.45 18.21
CA LYS A 249 -0.66 16.10 19.35
C LYS A 249 -1.66 16.99 20.10
N GLY A 250 -1.91 16.65 21.36
CA GLY A 250 -2.86 17.36 22.23
C GLY A 250 -4.33 17.03 21.97
N VAL A 251 -4.65 16.14 21.02
CA VAL A 251 -6.00 15.65 20.77
C VAL A 251 -6.32 14.55 21.78
N ARG A 252 -7.45 14.69 22.49
CA ARG A 252 -7.93 13.66 23.40
C ARG A 252 -8.80 12.67 22.65
N LEU A 253 -8.30 11.46 22.46
CA LEU A 253 -9.08 10.33 21.94
C LEU A 253 -9.92 9.69 23.06
N THR A 254 -11.05 9.12 22.70
CA THR A 254 -11.78 8.17 23.56
C THR A 254 -10.97 6.88 23.73
N SER A 255 -11.35 6.05 24.72
CA SER A 255 -10.66 4.77 24.92
C SER A 255 -10.78 3.87 23.69
N ASP A 256 -11.96 3.79 23.09
CA ASP A 256 -12.21 2.94 21.91
C ASP A 256 -11.42 3.40 20.69
N GLU A 257 -11.34 4.72 20.46
CA GLU A 257 -10.53 5.29 19.38
C GLU A 257 -9.04 5.04 19.58
N ALA A 258 -8.54 5.24 20.81
CA ALA A 258 -7.15 4.98 21.15
C ALA A 258 -6.78 3.50 20.96
N GLN A 259 -7.63 2.59 21.43
CA GLN A 259 -7.43 1.15 21.24
C GLN A 259 -7.46 0.75 19.75
N ALA A 260 -8.44 1.25 18.99
CA ALA A 260 -8.57 0.96 17.57
C ALA A 260 -7.38 1.50 16.76
N LEU A 261 -6.90 2.70 17.11
CA LEU A 261 -5.70 3.30 16.53
C LEU A 261 -4.47 2.47 16.86
N THR A 262 -4.17 2.25 18.15
CA THR A 262 -2.98 1.48 18.56
C THR A 262 -2.97 0.09 17.92
N ARG A 263 -4.12 -0.58 17.84
CA ARG A 263 -4.23 -1.88 17.16
C ARG A 263 -3.78 -1.86 15.70
N VAL A 264 -4.23 -0.89 14.90
CA VAL A 264 -3.85 -0.84 13.49
C VAL A 264 -2.40 -0.40 13.32
N LEU A 265 -1.91 0.52 14.16
CA LEU A 265 -0.54 1.02 14.08
C LEU A 265 0.47 -0.07 14.49
N ASP A 266 0.14 -0.86 15.52
CA ASP A 266 0.90 -2.06 15.87
C ASP A 266 0.97 -3.05 14.69
N ALA A 267 -0.15 -3.28 14.00
CA ALA A 267 -0.19 -4.19 12.86
C ALA A 267 0.62 -3.67 11.65
N MET A 268 0.64 -2.35 11.43
CA MET A 268 1.49 -1.73 10.41
C MET A 268 2.97 -1.84 10.77
N TRP A 269 3.32 -1.51 12.03
CA TRP A 269 4.66 -1.62 12.57
C TRP A 269 5.26 -3.01 12.38
N ILE A 270 4.52 -4.06 12.75
CA ILE A 270 4.97 -5.46 12.64
C ILE A 270 5.27 -5.90 11.20
N ARG A 271 4.67 -5.24 10.19
CA ARG A 271 4.92 -5.54 8.77
C ARG A 271 6.09 -4.75 8.19
N GLY A 272 6.61 -3.77 8.93
CA GLY A 272 7.74 -2.95 8.53
C GLY A 272 9.09 -3.56 8.93
N PRO A 273 10.20 -3.18 8.27
CA PRO A 273 11.54 -3.57 8.65
C PRO A 273 12.02 -2.81 9.89
N GLU A 274 12.90 -3.42 10.71
CA GLU A 274 13.50 -2.79 11.90
C GLU A 274 14.05 -1.38 11.65
N ARG A 275 14.59 -1.14 10.44
CA ARG A 275 15.14 0.18 10.04
C ARG A 275 14.15 1.34 10.12
N ILE A 276 12.83 1.10 10.12
CA ILE A 276 11.85 2.18 10.21
C ILE A 276 11.87 2.87 11.59
N ASP A 277 12.35 2.19 12.64
CA ASP A 277 12.43 2.80 13.98
C ASP A 277 13.33 4.03 14.02
N HIS A 278 14.42 3.99 13.26
CA HIS A 278 15.38 5.10 13.21
C HIS A 278 14.78 6.36 12.60
N SER A 279 13.65 6.22 11.88
CA SER A 279 12.90 7.32 11.26
C SER A 279 11.66 7.73 12.05
N LEU A 280 11.29 7.02 13.12
CA LEU A 280 10.20 7.43 14.00
C LEU A 280 10.63 8.54 14.94
N ASP A 281 9.81 9.58 15.03
CA ASP A 281 9.93 10.56 16.11
C ASP A 281 9.44 9.98 17.44
N ASP A 282 9.82 10.63 18.55
CA ASP A 282 9.50 10.13 19.89
C ASP A 282 7.99 10.06 20.17
N GLU A 283 7.18 10.90 19.54
CA GLU A 283 5.72 10.86 19.71
C GLU A 283 5.10 9.71 18.92
N ALA A 284 5.56 9.45 17.71
CA ALA A 284 5.16 8.33 16.87
C ALA A 284 5.54 7.00 17.50
N ARG A 285 6.73 6.91 18.10
CA ARG A 285 7.12 5.74 18.91
C ARG A 285 6.09 5.45 20.00
N ARG A 286 5.57 6.48 20.69
CA ARG A 286 4.57 6.30 21.77
C ARG A 286 3.22 5.80 21.28
N LEU A 287 2.90 5.95 19.99
CA LEU A 287 1.68 5.38 19.40
C LEU A 287 1.75 3.86 19.28
N ILE A 288 2.95 3.29 19.15
CA ILE A 288 3.16 1.85 19.06
C ILE A 288 3.23 1.26 20.47
N SER A 289 2.49 0.19 20.69
CA SER A 289 2.46 -0.47 21.98
C SER A 289 3.84 -1.06 22.34
N PRO A 290 4.21 -1.11 23.63
CA PRO A 290 5.42 -1.79 24.05
C PRO A 290 5.45 -3.27 23.62
N ALA A 291 4.28 -3.92 23.57
CA ALA A 291 4.13 -5.30 23.09
C ALA A 291 4.53 -5.43 21.61
N ALA A 292 4.00 -4.59 20.73
CA ALA A 292 4.33 -4.64 19.30
C ALA A 292 5.77 -4.21 19.02
N ARG A 293 6.31 -3.23 19.76
CA ARG A 293 7.74 -2.88 19.68
C ARG A 293 8.61 -4.07 20.04
N TRP A 294 8.34 -4.71 21.18
CA TRP A 294 9.10 -5.89 21.59
C TRP A 294 9.01 -7.01 20.56
N VAL A 295 7.81 -7.36 20.10
CA VAL A 295 7.60 -8.41 19.08
C VAL A 295 8.32 -8.08 17.77
N GLY A 296 8.29 -6.82 17.32
CA GLY A 296 8.96 -6.38 16.10
C GLY A 296 10.47 -6.63 16.12
N TYR A 297 11.13 -6.39 17.26
CA TYR A 297 12.58 -6.62 17.44
C TYR A 297 12.97 -8.06 17.73
N HIS A 298 12.03 -8.89 18.16
CA HIS A 298 12.29 -10.23 18.66
C HIS A 298 11.47 -11.27 17.90
N MET A 299 11.16 -11.03 16.61
CA MET A 299 10.29 -11.90 15.82
C MET A 299 10.71 -13.38 15.87
N ASP A 300 12.01 -13.65 15.89
CA ASP A 300 12.60 -14.99 15.95
C ASP A 300 12.57 -15.62 17.36
N ASP A 301 12.44 -14.80 18.41
CA ASP A 301 12.38 -15.25 19.82
C ASP A 301 10.95 -15.33 20.38
N VAL A 302 9.95 -14.89 19.60
CA VAL A 302 8.54 -14.90 20.00
C VAL A 302 7.95 -16.30 19.83
N GLU A 303 7.28 -16.80 20.87
CA GLU A 303 6.42 -17.97 20.75
C GLU A 303 5.09 -17.58 20.09
N TRP A 304 4.80 -18.20 18.95
CA TRP A 304 3.61 -17.97 18.13
C TRP A 304 2.59 -19.10 18.33
N ARG A 305 1.30 -18.75 18.40
CA ARG A 305 0.17 -19.68 18.58
C ARG A 305 -0.92 -19.48 17.55
#